data_AF-A0A8J2EUQ2-F1
#
_entry.id   AF-A0A8J2EUQ2-F1
#
_cell.length_a   1.000
_cell.length_b   1.000
_cell.length_c   1.000
_cell.angle_alpha   90.00
_cell.angle_beta   90.00
_cell.angle_gamma   90.00
#
_symmetry.space_group_name_H-M   'P 1'
#
loop_
_entity.id
_entity.type
_entity.pdbx_description
1 polymer ?
#
loop_
_entity_poly.entity_id
_entity_poly.type
_entity_poly.pdbx_seq_one_letter_code
_entity_poly.pdbx_strand_id
1 'polypeptide(L)'
;MAKHDHDHHDHACSHATQDSSASLLGWYDFAWSGGSFEVCFRPGGHFFAPKFQAASKWELVVQNQEAGGHDHHDHTSSHANGHDHGGHKDHDGDHDMGGCGHDHEGGCGHDHDGGSASAGHHDHGHGGHDHGGDDHKCSGGHSHEEKKKYLVKIDWGKKFGQYELEFDPAHKTMAGGCVSNPTQTKEQDWRKAQFKRPFSPVELALFGEGAGSEWMLQWEKGEFPIVFKCDGYNHFQCHQFPAHAHWELEGDNKLSIFWEKYGNYELVVDPVTKTMSGSAKGEPQNWRKARWTGNLPFMGTTVTEECSHHHH
;
A
#
# COMPACT_ATOMS: atom_id res chain seq x y z
N MET A 1 -61.51 -9.93 5.36
CA MET A 1 -60.62 -9.17 6.27
C MET A 1 -59.19 -9.47 5.84
N ALA A 2 -58.63 -8.62 4.97
CA ALA A 2 -57.24 -8.72 4.53
C ALA A 2 -56.39 -7.89 5.48
N LYS A 3 -55.41 -8.52 6.14
CA LYS A 3 -54.43 -7.82 6.98
C LYS A 3 -53.32 -7.32 6.05
N HIS A 4 -53.11 -6.02 6.07
CA HIS A 4 -52.06 -5.34 5.32
C HIS A 4 -50.92 -5.11 6.31
N ASP A 5 -49.93 -6.00 6.29
CA ASP A 5 -48.74 -5.86 7.11
C ASP A 5 -47.84 -4.79 6.46
N HIS A 6 -47.48 -3.77 7.23
CA HIS A 6 -46.54 -2.71 6.85
C HIS A 6 -45.15 -3.14 7.31
N ASP A 7 -44.31 -3.56 6.38
CA ASP A 7 -42.90 -3.83 6.64
C ASP A 7 -42.15 -2.51 6.84
N HIS A 8 -41.89 -2.16 8.10
CA HIS A 8 -40.91 -1.14 8.46
C HIS A 8 -39.51 -1.64 8.09
N HIS A 9 -38.99 -1.18 6.96
CA HIS A 9 -37.56 -1.29 6.65
C HIS A 9 -36.78 -0.31 7.53
N ASP A 10 -36.33 -0.81 8.69
CA ASP A 10 -35.28 -0.14 9.44
C ASP A 10 -33.99 -0.19 8.62
N HIS A 11 -33.67 0.92 7.94
CA HIS A 11 -32.37 1.15 7.34
C HIS A 11 -31.33 1.34 8.46
N ALA A 12 -30.86 0.23 9.02
CA ALA A 12 -29.68 0.21 9.86
C ALA A 12 -28.48 0.63 9.00
N CYS A 13 -28.16 1.93 9.02
CA CYS A 13 -26.92 2.49 8.49
C CYS A 13 -25.79 2.03 9.41
N SER A 14 -25.36 0.77 9.26
CA SER A 14 -24.15 0.27 9.91
C SER A 14 -22.97 0.98 9.26
N HIS A 15 -22.57 2.11 9.83
CA HIS A 15 -21.28 2.72 9.54
C HIS A 15 -20.21 1.70 9.88
N ALA A 16 -19.73 1.01 8.85
CA ALA A 16 -18.59 0.13 8.95
C ALA A 16 -17.41 0.98 9.42
N THR A 17 -17.06 0.85 10.69
CA THR A 17 -15.69 1.07 11.17
C THR A 17 -14.84 -0.05 10.57
N GLN A 18 -14.70 0.00 9.24
CA GLN A 18 -13.94 -0.94 8.46
C GLN A 18 -12.49 -0.73 8.88
N ASP A 19 -11.87 -1.80 9.39
CA ASP A 19 -10.50 -1.85 9.87
C ASP A 19 -9.58 -1.08 8.92
N SER A 20 -9.12 0.11 9.33
CA SER A 20 -8.37 1.01 8.47
C SER A 20 -7.08 0.38 7.96
N SER A 21 -6.56 -0.63 8.67
CA SER A 21 -5.39 -1.40 8.25
C SER A 21 -5.65 -2.23 6.98
N ALA A 22 -6.87 -2.77 6.81
CA ALA A 22 -7.23 -3.55 5.62
C ALA A 22 -7.23 -2.71 4.34
N SER A 23 -7.46 -1.39 4.47
CA SER A 23 -7.44 -0.47 3.33
C SER A 23 -6.04 -0.21 2.77
N LEU A 24 -4.99 -0.44 3.58
CA LEU A 24 -3.59 -0.24 3.24
C LEU A 24 -2.96 -1.45 2.52
N LEU A 25 -3.56 -2.64 2.66
CA LEU A 25 -3.00 -3.85 2.09
C LEU A 25 -3.11 -3.85 0.56
N GLY A 26 -1.99 -4.15 -0.11
CA GLY A 26 -1.96 -4.26 -1.57
C GLY A 26 -0.65 -3.80 -2.18
N TRP A 27 -0.71 -3.59 -3.50
CA TRP A 27 0.39 -3.06 -4.30
C TRP A 27 0.20 -1.58 -4.55
N TYR A 28 1.31 -0.84 -4.49
CA TYR A 28 1.39 0.60 -4.70
C TYR A 28 2.49 0.93 -5.70
N ASP A 29 2.28 1.96 -6.50
CA ASP A 29 3.37 2.62 -7.23
C ASP A 29 4.03 3.65 -6.30
N PHE A 30 5.30 3.42 -5.97
CA PHE A 30 6.06 4.19 -5.00
C PHE A 30 7.06 5.10 -5.73
N ALA A 31 6.85 6.41 -5.61
CA ALA A 31 7.60 7.44 -6.31
C ALA A 31 8.53 8.22 -5.37
N TRP A 32 9.66 8.65 -5.94
CA TRP A 32 10.66 9.50 -5.32
C TRP A 32 11.34 10.36 -6.39
N SER A 33 12.32 11.17 -6.03
CA SER A 33 13.03 12.06 -6.95
C SER A 33 13.72 11.34 -8.12
N GLY A 34 14.09 10.05 -7.95
CA GLY A 34 14.74 9.24 -8.98
C GLY A 34 13.82 8.35 -9.82
N GLY A 35 12.49 8.49 -9.71
CA GLY A 35 11.50 7.72 -10.49
C GLY A 35 10.48 6.99 -9.62
N SER A 36 9.87 5.93 -10.15
CA SER A 36 8.92 5.09 -9.40
C SER A 36 9.15 3.59 -9.57
N PHE A 37 8.67 2.82 -8.61
CA PHE A 37 8.70 1.35 -8.62
C PHE A 37 7.60 0.79 -7.72
N GLU A 38 7.26 -0.47 -7.94
CA GLU A 38 6.21 -1.12 -7.16
C GLU A 38 6.68 -1.54 -5.77
N VAL A 39 5.79 -1.37 -4.79
CA VAL A 39 5.94 -1.86 -3.42
C VAL A 39 4.66 -2.54 -2.97
N CYS A 40 4.79 -3.38 -1.96
CA CYS A 40 3.74 -4.26 -1.46
C CYS A 40 3.68 -4.15 0.07
N PHE A 41 2.54 -3.71 0.59
CA PHE A 41 2.24 -3.69 2.03
C PHE A 41 1.49 -4.97 2.38
N ARG A 42 2.24 -5.99 2.79
CA ARG A 42 1.71 -7.35 3.05
C ARG A 42 1.05 -7.43 4.41
N PRO A 43 0.15 -8.41 4.63
CA PRO A 43 -0.35 -8.71 5.95
C PRO A 43 0.80 -8.98 6.92
N GLY A 44 0.55 -8.82 8.21
CA GLY A 44 1.58 -9.00 9.23
C GLY A 44 2.70 -7.94 9.21
N GLY A 45 2.46 -6.77 8.63
CA GLY A 45 3.44 -5.68 8.72
C GLY A 45 4.71 -5.92 7.91
N HIS A 46 4.70 -6.78 6.88
CA HIS A 46 5.85 -6.98 6.00
C HIS A 46 5.82 -6.02 4.82
N PHE A 47 6.91 -5.29 4.62
CA PHE A 47 7.08 -4.41 3.46
C PHE A 47 7.95 -5.10 2.40
N PHE A 48 7.52 -5.09 1.14
CA PHE A 48 8.25 -5.75 0.06
C PHE A 48 8.37 -4.84 -1.16
N ALA A 49 9.59 -4.71 -1.67
CA ALA A 49 9.92 -3.96 -2.87
C ALA A 49 10.77 -4.86 -3.79
N PRO A 50 10.20 -5.43 -4.88
CA PRO A 50 10.90 -6.42 -5.71
C PRO A 50 12.29 -5.98 -6.20
N LYS A 51 12.43 -4.71 -6.58
CA LYS A 51 13.70 -4.13 -7.09
C LYS A 51 14.73 -3.83 -5.99
N PHE A 52 14.29 -3.74 -4.73
CA PHE A 52 15.06 -3.20 -3.60
C PHE A 52 14.81 -4.04 -2.35
N GLN A 53 15.06 -5.35 -2.46
CA GLN A 53 14.77 -6.31 -1.41
C GLN A 53 15.61 -6.06 -0.15
N ALA A 54 14.93 -6.05 0.99
CA ALA A 54 15.52 -5.98 2.32
C ALA A 54 14.54 -6.59 3.33
N ALA A 55 15.04 -7.08 4.46
CA ALA A 55 14.17 -7.38 5.61
C ALA A 55 13.52 -6.08 6.07
N SER A 56 12.23 -5.93 5.73
CA SER A 56 11.53 -4.65 5.87
C SER A 56 10.17 -4.85 6.52
N LYS A 57 9.78 -3.89 7.33
CA LYS A 57 8.52 -3.89 8.07
C LYS A 57 7.77 -2.59 7.86
N TRP A 58 6.46 -2.63 8.09
CA TRP A 58 5.63 -1.45 8.18
C TRP A 58 4.67 -1.56 9.37
N GLU A 59 4.25 -0.41 9.88
CA GLU A 59 3.18 -0.29 10.87
C GLU A 59 2.28 0.90 10.53
N LEU A 60 0.99 0.77 10.83
CA LEU A 60 0.01 1.85 10.71
C LEU A 60 -0.27 2.40 12.10
N VAL A 61 0.05 3.67 12.32
CA VAL A 61 -0.23 4.41 13.55
C VAL A 61 -1.41 5.35 13.28
N VAL A 62 -2.42 5.30 14.14
CA VAL A 62 -3.57 6.21 14.08
C VAL A 62 -3.40 7.25 15.19
N GLN A 63 -3.34 8.52 14.81
CA GLN A 63 -3.21 9.64 15.73
C GLN A 63 -4.49 10.47 15.70
N ASN A 64 -4.99 10.86 16.88
CA ASN A 64 -6.03 11.86 16.96
C ASN A 64 -5.41 13.21 16.59
N GLN A 65 -5.95 13.88 15.58
CA GLN A 65 -5.54 15.23 15.27
C GLN A 65 -6.10 16.11 16.39
N GLU A 66 -5.22 16.57 17.29
CA GLU A 66 -5.61 17.56 18.29
C GLU A 66 -6.33 18.69 17.55
N ALA A 67 -7.56 18.97 17.96
CA ALA A 67 -8.35 20.06 17.42
C ALA A 67 -7.54 21.32 17.68
N GLY A 68 -6.74 21.71 16.67
CA GLY A 68 -5.66 22.67 16.83
C GLY A 68 -6.16 23.80 17.68
N GLY A 69 -5.57 23.93 18.87
CA GLY A 69 -5.92 25.01 19.79
C GLY A 69 -5.95 26.25 18.94
N HIS A 70 -7.15 26.79 18.73
CA HIS A 70 -7.32 28.01 18.00
C HIS A 70 -6.66 29.02 18.92
N ASP A 71 -5.36 29.25 18.70
CA ASP A 71 -4.59 30.27 19.37
C ASP A 71 -5.34 31.55 19.02
N HIS A 72 -6.23 31.91 19.93
CA HIS A 72 -6.93 33.16 19.94
C HIS A 72 -5.80 34.16 20.17
N HIS A 73 -5.18 34.59 19.07
CA HIS A 73 -4.27 35.70 19.06
C HIS A 73 -5.08 36.89 19.54
N ASP A 74 -5.06 37.10 20.85
CA ASP A 74 -5.50 38.32 21.48
C ASP A 74 -4.57 39.40 20.94
N HIS A 75 -5.12 40.19 20.01
CA HIS A 75 -4.44 41.34 19.42
C HIS A 75 -4.31 42.44 20.48
N THR A 76 -3.47 42.25 21.50
CA THR A 76 -2.96 43.36 22.28
C THR A 76 -1.82 44.00 21.50
N SER A 77 -2.22 44.97 20.67
CA SER A 77 -1.36 45.99 20.07
C SER A 77 -0.39 46.57 21.10
N SER A 78 0.91 46.32 20.90
CA SER A 78 1.94 47.20 21.44
C SER A 78 2.87 47.62 20.31
N HIS A 79 2.62 48.83 19.82
CA HIS A 79 3.59 49.64 19.09
C HIS A 79 4.93 49.68 19.83
N ALA A 80 6.00 49.25 19.18
CA ALA A 80 7.34 49.72 19.48
C ALA A 80 8.10 49.93 18.17
N ASN A 81 8.34 51.22 17.88
CA ASN A 81 9.22 51.72 16.85
C ASN A 81 10.69 51.35 17.13
N GLY A 82 11.41 50.95 16.09
CA GLY A 82 12.87 51.03 15.93
C GLY A 82 13.20 50.58 14.51
N HIS A 83 13.64 51.43 13.55
CA HIS A 83 14.99 52.01 13.44
C HIS A 83 16.04 50.98 13.93
N ASP A 84 17.00 50.47 13.15
CA ASP A 84 17.80 51.17 12.15
C ASP A 84 18.80 50.24 11.41
N HIS A 85 19.29 50.75 10.27
CA HIS A 85 20.54 50.50 9.52
C HIS A 85 21.06 49.08 9.18
N GLY A 86 21.09 48.83 7.85
CA GLY A 86 22.34 48.89 7.07
C GLY A 86 23.34 47.72 7.18
N GLY A 87 23.47 46.95 6.11
CA GLY A 87 24.53 45.92 6.01
C GLY A 87 24.62 45.25 4.65
N HIS A 88 25.03 46.03 3.65
CA HIS A 88 25.48 45.57 2.33
C HIS A 88 26.58 44.51 2.47
N LYS A 89 26.45 43.37 1.81
CA LYS A 89 27.60 42.52 1.41
C LYS A 89 27.25 41.76 0.14
N ASP A 90 27.70 42.33 -0.96
CA ASP A 90 27.82 41.67 -2.24
C ASP A 90 28.93 40.61 -2.13
N HIS A 91 28.64 39.40 -2.55
CA HIS A 91 29.67 38.42 -2.90
C HIS A 91 29.24 37.73 -4.17
N ASP A 92 29.68 38.32 -5.28
CA ASP A 92 29.78 37.67 -6.58
C ASP A 92 30.79 36.53 -6.47
N GLY A 93 30.31 35.31 -6.69
CA GLY A 93 31.08 34.08 -6.69
C GLY A 93 30.71 33.26 -7.91
N ASP A 94 31.18 33.71 -9.07
CA ASP A 94 31.15 32.97 -10.33
C ASP A 94 31.89 31.65 -10.18
N HIS A 95 31.15 30.54 -10.22
CA HIS A 95 31.72 29.21 -10.47
C HIS A 95 31.11 28.62 -11.75
N ASP A 96 31.87 28.86 -12.82
CA ASP A 96 31.84 28.17 -14.09
C ASP A 96 32.01 26.65 -13.88
N MET A 97 30.99 25.87 -14.24
CA MET A 97 31.04 24.41 -14.32
C MET A 97 30.63 23.99 -15.73
N GLY A 98 31.63 23.95 -16.60
CA GLY A 98 31.96 22.81 -17.46
C GLY A 98 30.79 22.01 -18.01
N GLY A 99 30.55 22.21 -19.31
CA GLY A 99 29.57 21.46 -20.08
C GLY A 99 29.84 19.96 -20.16
N CYS A 100 28.76 19.23 -20.40
CA CYS A 100 28.75 17.91 -21.00
C CYS A 100 27.55 17.87 -21.95
N GLY A 101 27.79 18.14 -23.24
CA GLY A 101 26.81 17.90 -24.29
C GLY A 101 26.63 16.39 -24.47
N HIS A 102 25.39 15.94 -24.47
CA HIS A 102 25.01 14.66 -25.03
C HIS A 102 23.76 14.88 -25.87
N ASP A 103 23.99 15.08 -27.16
CA ASP A 103 22.98 15.02 -28.19
C ASP A 103 22.52 13.57 -28.32
N HIS A 104 21.25 13.31 -28.04
CA HIS A 104 20.56 12.12 -28.53
C HIS A 104 19.37 12.58 -29.35
N GLU A 105 19.61 12.79 -30.65
CA GLU A 105 18.58 12.79 -31.67
C GLU A 105 18.03 11.36 -31.78
N GLY A 106 16.71 11.23 -31.60
CA GLY A 106 16.03 9.93 -31.57
C GLY A 106 14.55 10.05 -31.91
N GLY A 107 14.27 10.34 -33.19
CA GLY A 107 13.15 9.80 -33.96
C GLY A 107 11.73 9.94 -33.39
N CYS A 108 11.05 11.00 -33.79
CA CYS A 108 9.59 11.06 -33.87
C CYS A 108 9.08 10.18 -35.02
N GLY A 109 8.28 9.15 -34.68
CA GLY A 109 7.65 8.23 -35.63
C GLY A 109 6.14 8.13 -35.44
N HIS A 110 5.42 8.73 -36.40
CA HIS A 110 4.14 8.34 -37.01
C HIS A 110 2.93 7.90 -36.16
N ASP A 111 1.88 8.72 -36.27
CA ASP A 111 0.52 8.44 -36.75
C ASP A 111 -0.11 7.08 -36.46
N HIS A 112 -1.27 7.10 -35.79
CA HIS A 112 -2.50 6.52 -36.33
C HIS A 112 -3.73 7.11 -35.61
N ASP A 113 -4.34 8.09 -36.27
CA ASP A 113 -5.75 8.45 -36.07
C ASP A 113 -6.63 7.30 -36.55
N GLY A 114 -7.48 6.80 -35.65
CA GLY A 114 -8.46 5.76 -35.93
C GLY A 114 -9.74 6.04 -35.15
N GLY A 115 -10.67 6.76 -35.79
CA GLY A 115 -11.95 7.10 -35.21
C GLY A 115 -12.87 5.89 -35.00
N SER A 116 -13.79 6.03 -34.06
CA SER A 116 -15.12 5.44 -34.17
C SER A 116 -16.12 6.20 -33.32
N ALA A 117 -17.10 6.77 -34.03
CA ALA A 117 -18.32 7.35 -33.49
C ALA A 117 -19.20 6.25 -32.86
N SER A 118 -19.87 6.57 -31.77
CA SER A 118 -21.12 5.90 -31.41
C SER A 118 -22.14 6.92 -30.92
N ALA A 119 -23.31 6.84 -31.57
CA ALA A 119 -24.56 7.55 -31.27
C ALA A 119 -24.97 7.33 -29.79
N GLY A 120 -25.56 8.28 -29.09
CA GLY A 120 -26.79 8.99 -29.43
C GLY A 120 -27.98 8.27 -28.81
N HIS A 121 -28.40 8.69 -27.61
CA HIS A 121 -29.80 8.59 -27.20
C HIS A 121 -30.13 9.65 -26.14
N HIS A 122 -30.97 10.60 -26.56
CA HIS A 122 -31.75 11.46 -25.70
C HIS A 122 -32.89 10.63 -25.12
N ASP A 123 -33.14 10.74 -23.81
CA ASP A 123 -34.46 10.47 -23.27
C ASP A 123 -34.91 11.66 -22.41
N HIS A 124 -36.07 12.19 -22.77
CA HIS A 124 -36.75 13.32 -22.16
C HIS A 124 -37.89 12.79 -21.30
N GLY A 125 -37.67 12.69 -19.99
CA GLY A 125 -38.71 12.41 -19.01
C GLY A 125 -39.15 13.69 -18.29
N HIS A 126 -40.28 14.26 -18.73
CA HIS A 126 -41.04 15.28 -18.00
C HIS A 126 -41.88 14.65 -16.88
N GLY A 127 -42.04 15.38 -15.78
CA GLY A 127 -43.31 15.42 -15.04
C GLY A 127 -43.22 15.09 -13.55
N GLY A 128 -43.77 15.98 -12.73
CA GLY A 128 -44.16 15.68 -11.35
C GLY A 128 -43.74 16.73 -10.33
N HIS A 129 -44.40 17.89 -10.36
CA HIS A 129 -44.57 18.71 -9.15
C HIS A 129 -45.33 17.89 -8.11
N ASP A 130 -44.83 17.84 -6.88
CA ASP A 130 -45.73 17.80 -5.73
C ASP A 130 -45.16 18.63 -4.57
N HIS A 131 -46.01 19.53 -4.10
CA HIS A 131 -45.78 20.46 -3.00
C HIS A 131 -46.42 19.88 -1.73
N GLY A 132 -45.61 19.62 -0.72
CA GLY A 132 -46.02 19.40 0.67
C GLY A 132 -44.74 19.17 1.47
N GLY A 133 -44.21 20.11 2.24
CA GLY A 133 -44.91 21.01 3.15
C GLY A 133 -44.92 20.38 4.54
N ASP A 134 -43.74 20.16 5.13
CA ASP A 134 -43.57 19.87 6.55
C ASP A 134 -42.19 20.36 7.00
N ASP A 135 -42.14 21.62 7.44
CA ASP A 135 -40.97 22.28 8.02
C ASP A 135 -40.66 21.72 9.42
N HIS A 136 -40.10 20.51 9.48
CA HIS A 136 -39.42 20.03 10.67
C HIS A 136 -38.00 20.60 10.71
N LYS A 137 -37.84 21.69 11.47
CA LYS A 137 -36.53 22.20 11.93
C LYS A 137 -35.86 21.16 12.81
N CYS A 138 -35.23 20.16 12.21
CA CYS A 138 -34.24 19.33 12.87
C CYS A 138 -33.05 20.23 13.20
N SER A 139 -32.91 20.59 14.47
CA SER A 139 -31.69 21.18 15.02
C SER A 139 -30.55 20.18 14.82
N GLY A 140 -29.89 20.27 13.66
CA GLY A 140 -28.75 19.44 13.30
C GLY A 140 -27.63 19.70 14.30
N GLY A 141 -27.48 18.78 15.26
CA GLY A 141 -26.29 18.72 16.08
C GLY A 141 -25.11 18.50 15.16
N HIS A 142 -24.27 19.52 14.99
CA HIS A 142 -22.98 19.37 14.35
C HIS A 142 -22.15 18.46 15.25
N SER A 143 -22.18 17.16 14.98
CA SER A 143 -21.23 16.23 15.58
C SER A 143 -19.85 16.67 15.13
N HIS A 144 -19.01 17.09 16.07
CA HIS A 144 -17.59 17.29 15.83
C HIS A 144 -17.00 15.92 15.47
N GLU A 145 -16.82 15.69 14.17
CA GLU A 145 -16.11 14.52 13.67
C GLU A 145 -14.63 14.71 14.00
N GLU A 146 -14.12 13.88 14.92
CA GLU A 146 -12.72 13.89 15.31
C GLU A 146 -11.87 13.47 14.10
N LYS A 147 -11.01 14.38 13.63
CA LYS A 147 -10.13 14.09 12.50
C LYS A 147 -9.04 13.13 12.97
N LYS A 148 -8.98 11.96 12.34
CA LYS A 148 -7.89 11.00 12.55
C LYS A 148 -6.83 11.18 11.48
N LYS A 149 -5.57 11.16 11.90
CA LYS A 149 -4.39 11.11 11.04
C LYS A 149 -3.87 9.68 11.01
N TYR A 150 -3.63 9.15 9.81
CA TYR A 150 -3.07 7.82 9.60
C TYR A 150 -1.62 7.95 9.15
N LEU A 151 -0.69 7.35 9.88
CA LEU A 151 0.73 7.41 9.61
C LEU A 151 1.28 6.00 9.38
N VAL A 152 1.83 5.77 8.19
CA VAL A 152 2.50 4.53 7.83
C VAL A 152 3.98 4.69 8.09
N LYS A 153 4.51 3.97 9.07
CA LYS A 153 5.94 3.93 9.36
C LYS A 153 6.54 2.73 8.66
N ILE A 154 7.60 2.93 7.91
CA ILE A 154 8.29 1.86 7.15
C ILE A 154 9.71 1.78 7.67
N ASP A 155 10.10 0.62 8.19
CA ASP A 155 11.50 0.27 8.41
C ASP A 155 11.97 -0.55 7.21
N TRP A 156 12.75 0.07 6.33
CA TRP A 156 13.25 -0.55 5.11
C TRP A 156 14.66 -1.13 5.30
N GLY A 157 14.94 -1.59 6.52
CA GLY A 157 16.22 -2.12 6.91
C GLY A 157 17.35 -1.08 6.87
N LYS A 158 18.54 -1.51 7.31
CA LYS A 158 19.70 -0.63 7.47
C LYS A 158 20.17 0.02 6.16
N LYS A 159 19.84 -0.58 5.01
CA LYS A 159 20.32 -0.14 3.69
C LYS A 159 19.52 1.05 3.14
N PHE A 160 18.21 1.08 3.39
CA PHE A 160 17.32 2.04 2.75
C PHE A 160 16.70 3.04 3.74
N GLY A 161 16.84 2.81 5.05
CA GLY A 161 16.43 3.74 6.10
C GLY A 161 14.99 3.56 6.56
N GLN A 162 14.51 4.56 7.29
CA GLN A 162 13.17 4.58 7.87
C GLN A 162 12.35 5.74 7.29
N TYR A 163 11.06 5.52 7.10
CA TYR A 163 10.15 6.48 6.48
C TYR A 163 8.86 6.62 7.27
N GLU A 164 8.29 7.81 7.21
CA GLU A 164 6.95 8.09 7.72
C GLU A 164 6.12 8.73 6.62
N LEU A 165 4.98 8.11 6.29
CA LEU A 165 4.09 8.55 5.23
C LEU A 165 2.68 8.75 5.79
N GLU A 166 2.12 9.93 5.59
CA GLU A 166 0.71 10.19 5.88
C GLU A 166 -0.14 9.44 4.85
N PHE A 167 -1.06 8.60 5.32
CA PHE A 167 -1.95 7.79 4.50
C PHE A 167 -3.34 8.41 4.45
N ASP A 168 -3.83 8.62 3.23
CA ASP A 168 -5.21 9.00 2.97
C ASP A 168 -6.01 7.73 2.61
N PRO A 169 -6.84 7.19 3.54
CA PRO A 169 -7.59 5.98 3.27
C PRO A 169 -8.68 6.16 2.20
N ALA A 170 -9.19 7.38 2.00
CA ALA A 170 -10.23 7.65 1.02
C ALA A 170 -9.69 7.56 -0.42
N HIS A 171 -8.49 8.09 -0.64
CA HIS A 171 -7.83 8.07 -1.96
C HIS A 171 -6.82 6.93 -2.12
N LYS A 172 -6.52 6.21 -1.03
CA LYS A 172 -5.46 5.21 -0.91
C LYS A 172 -4.11 5.74 -1.42
N THR A 173 -3.75 6.93 -0.99
CA THR A 173 -2.48 7.59 -1.32
C THR A 173 -1.64 7.79 -0.08
N MET A 174 -0.33 7.89 -0.25
CA MET A 174 0.60 8.19 0.83
C MET A 174 1.57 9.28 0.41
N ALA A 175 1.94 10.15 1.35
CA ALA A 175 2.99 11.14 1.15
C ALA A 175 3.80 11.36 2.42
N GLY A 176 5.12 11.49 2.28
CA GLY A 176 6.00 11.73 3.42
C GLY A 176 7.47 11.69 3.01
N GLY A 177 8.34 11.20 3.88
CA GLY A 177 9.78 11.18 3.61
C GLY A 177 10.58 10.36 4.61
N CYS A 178 11.90 10.36 4.39
CA CYS A 178 12.85 9.70 5.27
C CYS A 178 12.89 10.39 6.65
N VAL A 179 12.92 9.58 7.71
CA VAL A 179 13.08 10.07 9.10
C VAL A 179 14.46 9.76 9.67
N SER A 180 15.21 8.84 9.06
CA SER A 180 16.53 8.43 9.56
C SER A 180 17.67 9.40 9.21
N ASN A 181 17.46 10.38 8.31
CA ASN A 181 18.51 11.32 7.92
C ASN A 181 18.18 12.76 8.36
N PRO A 182 18.70 13.23 9.51
CA PRO A 182 18.41 14.58 10.01
C PRO A 182 19.07 15.69 9.17
N THR A 183 19.98 15.35 8.25
CA THR A 183 20.70 16.36 7.45
C THR A 183 20.01 16.71 6.14
N GLN A 184 19.04 15.91 5.72
CA GLN A 184 18.29 16.13 4.48
C GLN A 184 16.89 16.61 4.83
N THR A 185 16.46 17.72 4.25
CA THR A 185 15.12 18.25 4.54
C THR A 185 14.06 17.33 3.91
N LYS A 186 12.84 17.32 4.44
CA LYS A 186 11.74 16.48 3.90
C LYS A 186 11.45 16.79 2.43
N GLU A 187 11.73 18.02 1.99
CA GLU A 187 11.58 18.48 0.61
C GLU A 187 12.61 17.81 -0.31
N GLN A 188 13.76 17.41 0.20
CA GLN A 188 14.85 16.79 -0.55
C GLN A 188 14.74 15.25 -0.61
N ASP A 189 13.97 14.63 0.29
CA ASP A 189 13.81 13.16 0.37
C ASP A 189 12.34 12.73 0.49
N TRP A 190 11.50 13.32 -0.34
CA TRP A 190 10.07 13.01 -0.38
C TRP A 190 9.79 11.61 -0.95
N ARG A 191 8.70 11.01 -0.49
CA ARG A 191 8.12 9.77 -1.02
C ARG A 191 6.63 9.95 -1.22
N LYS A 192 6.11 9.35 -2.29
CA LYS A 192 4.67 9.25 -2.56
C LYS A 192 4.32 7.82 -2.93
N ALA A 193 3.15 7.36 -2.54
CA ALA A 193 2.63 6.07 -2.98
C ALA A 193 1.19 6.19 -3.46
N GLN A 194 0.86 5.55 -4.58
CA GLN A 194 -0.50 5.47 -5.11
C GLN A 194 -0.92 4.00 -5.17
N PHE A 195 -2.09 3.67 -4.61
CA PHE A 195 -2.62 2.31 -4.68
C PHE A 195 -2.80 1.87 -6.14
N LYS A 196 -2.22 0.71 -6.46
CA LYS A 196 -2.25 0.14 -7.81
C LYS A 196 -3.30 -0.96 -7.92
N ARG A 197 -3.28 -1.94 -7.01
CA ARG A 197 -4.24 -3.07 -7.01
C ARG A 197 -4.28 -3.80 -5.67
N PRO A 198 -5.41 -4.47 -5.34
CA PRO A 198 -5.45 -5.40 -4.23
C PRO A 198 -4.61 -6.65 -4.52
N PHE A 199 -4.48 -7.52 -3.52
CA PHE A 199 -3.89 -8.83 -3.71
C PHE A 199 -4.76 -9.73 -4.58
N SER A 200 -4.11 -10.47 -5.47
CA SER A 200 -4.77 -11.56 -6.18
C SER A 200 -5.09 -12.71 -5.21
N PRO A 201 -6.04 -13.59 -5.55
CA PRO A 201 -6.29 -14.79 -4.75
C PRO A 201 -5.06 -15.70 -4.58
N VAL A 202 -4.16 -15.73 -5.57
CA VAL A 202 -2.90 -16.49 -5.50
C VAL A 202 -1.93 -15.87 -4.50
N GLU A 203 -1.78 -14.54 -4.53
CA GLU A 203 -0.98 -13.81 -3.55
C GLU A 203 -1.50 -14.05 -2.13
N LEU A 204 -2.81 -13.95 -1.90
CA LEU A 204 -3.42 -14.25 -0.60
C LEU A 204 -3.16 -15.70 -0.14
N ALA A 205 -3.22 -16.67 -1.05
CA ALA A 205 -2.93 -18.07 -0.73
C ALA A 205 -1.47 -18.30 -0.31
N LEU A 206 -0.52 -17.59 -0.94
CA LEU A 206 0.90 -17.71 -0.64
C LEU A 206 1.33 -16.88 0.59
N PHE A 207 0.76 -15.67 0.74
CA PHE A 207 1.07 -14.77 1.85
C PHE A 207 0.47 -15.25 3.17
N GLY A 208 -0.66 -15.97 3.12
CA GLY A 208 -1.38 -16.39 4.30
C GLY A 208 -1.81 -15.19 5.15
N GLU A 209 -1.51 -15.25 6.44
CA GLU A 209 -1.77 -14.15 7.39
C GLU A 209 -0.60 -13.15 7.48
N GLY A 210 0.39 -13.24 6.59
CA GLY A 210 1.45 -12.24 6.45
C GLY A 210 2.86 -12.79 6.58
N ALA A 211 3.07 -13.79 7.43
CA ALA A 211 4.37 -14.45 7.56
C ALA A 211 4.68 -15.38 6.36
N GLY A 212 3.65 -15.82 5.63
CA GLY A 212 3.73 -16.80 4.57
C GLY A 212 2.78 -17.99 4.78
N SER A 213 3.02 -19.05 4.01
CA SER A 213 2.20 -20.27 4.03
C SER A 213 3.05 -21.54 3.98
N GLU A 214 2.51 -22.62 4.53
CA GLU A 214 3.06 -23.96 4.46
C GLU A 214 2.23 -24.84 3.51
N TRP A 215 2.93 -25.69 2.76
CA TRP A 215 2.36 -26.59 1.76
C TRP A 215 3.02 -27.96 1.84
N MET A 216 2.28 -29.02 1.52
CA MET A 216 2.81 -30.36 1.37
C MET A 216 3.16 -30.61 -0.10
N LEU A 217 4.45 -30.59 -0.44
CA LEU A 217 4.94 -30.83 -1.79
C LEU A 217 5.07 -32.34 -2.05
N GLN A 218 4.50 -32.79 -3.16
CA GLN A 218 4.49 -34.16 -3.65
C GLN A 218 5.33 -34.29 -4.93
N TRP A 219 5.98 -35.44 -5.05
CA TRP A 219 6.75 -35.85 -6.23
C TRP A 219 6.75 -37.38 -6.33
N GLU A 220 7.43 -37.94 -7.34
CA GLU A 220 7.42 -39.39 -7.61
C GLU A 220 7.81 -40.26 -6.40
N LYS A 221 8.75 -39.80 -5.56
CA LYS A 221 9.28 -40.60 -4.45
C LYS A 221 8.64 -40.30 -3.08
N GLY A 222 7.65 -39.42 -3.00
CA GLY A 222 6.95 -39.13 -1.75
C GLY A 222 6.47 -37.69 -1.62
N GLU A 223 6.31 -37.24 -0.38
CA GLU A 223 5.87 -35.88 -0.05
C GLU A 223 6.61 -35.32 1.16
N PHE A 224 6.77 -33.99 1.22
CA PHE A 224 7.40 -33.29 2.33
C PHE A 224 6.90 -31.83 2.44
N PRO A 225 6.91 -31.23 3.65
CA PRO A 225 6.48 -29.86 3.84
C PRO A 225 7.49 -28.86 3.25
N ILE A 226 6.95 -27.80 2.67
CA ILE A 226 7.67 -26.63 2.13
C ILE A 226 6.98 -25.36 2.62
N VAL A 227 7.74 -24.26 2.66
CA VAL A 227 7.28 -22.98 3.19
C VAL A 227 7.61 -21.86 2.22
N PHE A 228 6.61 -21.05 1.90
CA PHE A 228 6.76 -19.79 1.16
C PHE A 228 6.69 -18.63 2.16
N LYS A 229 7.84 -18.06 2.53
CA LYS A 229 7.91 -16.93 3.46
C LYS A 229 7.62 -15.60 2.78
N CYS A 230 7.10 -14.65 3.54
CA CYS A 230 6.81 -13.28 3.09
C CYS A 230 7.69 -12.22 3.77
N ASP A 231 8.93 -12.59 4.07
CA ASP A 231 9.89 -11.85 4.92
C ASP A 231 10.67 -10.71 4.22
N GLY A 232 10.16 -10.19 3.10
CA GLY A 232 10.83 -9.16 2.30
C GLY A 232 11.84 -9.68 1.27
N TYR A 233 12.18 -10.97 1.31
CA TYR A 233 13.04 -11.65 0.31
C TYR A 233 12.33 -12.78 -0.43
N ASN A 234 11.10 -13.12 -0.03
CA ASN A 234 10.36 -14.27 -0.56
C ASN A 234 11.16 -15.57 -0.42
N HIS A 235 11.70 -15.85 0.77
CA HIS A 235 12.42 -17.10 0.97
C HIS A 235 11.52 -18.32 0.76
N PHE A 236 12.07 -19.31 0.06
CA PHE A 236 11.53 -20.66 -0.02
C PHE A 236 12.30 -21.55 0.96
N GLN A 237 11.61 -22.28 1.82
CA GLN A 237 12.24 -23.14 2.81
C GLN A 237 11.71 -24.57 2.71
N CYS A 238 12.65 -25.53 2.72
CA CYS A 238 12.38 -26.94 2.83
C CYS A 238 13.36 -27.55 3.83
N HIS A 239 12.85 -28.11 4.92
CA HIS A 239 13.69 -28.65 5.99
C HIS A 239 14.45 -29.92 5.58
N GLN A 240 13.83 -30.75 4.74
CA GLN A 240 14.43 -32.01 4.32
C GLN A 240 15.54 -31.80 3.28
N PHE A 241 15.46 -30.74 2.49
CA PHE A 241 16.40 -30.42 1.43
C PHE A 241 16.82 -28.94 1.54
N PRO A 242 17.63 -28.62 2.57
CA PRO A 242 18.01 -27.24 2.85
C PRO A 242 18.91 -26.67 1.75
N ALA A 243 18.57 -25.47 1.32
CA ALA A 243 19.29 -24.67 0.34
C ALA A 243 18.88 -23.20 0.47
N HIS A 244 19.69 -22.30 -0.07
CA HIS A 244 19.31 -20.90 -0.16
C HIS A 244 18.38 -20.72 -1.37
N ALA A 245 17.08 -20.56 -1.10
CA ALA A 245 16.06 -20.58 -2.12
C ALA A 245 15.07 -19.42 -1.96
N HIS A 246 14.53 -18.98 -3.08
CA HIS A 246 13.52 -17.93 -3.14
C HIS A 246 12.44 -18.29 -4.15
N TRP A 247 11.34 -17.56 -4.08
CA TRP A 247 10.23 -17.73 -4.99
C TRP A 247 9.74 -16.40 -5.56
N GLU A 248 9.13 -16.46 -6.73
CA GLU A 248 8.59 -15.31 -7.44
C GLU A 248 7.26 -15.70 -8.10
N LEU A 249 6.33 -14.76 -8.15
CA LEU A 249 5.11 -14.88 -8.94
C LEU A 249 5.29 -14.18 -10.27
N GLU A 250 5.11 -14.91 -11.36
CA GLU A 250 5.09 -14.42 -12.73
C GLU A 250 3.62 -14.36 -13.20
N GLY A 251 3.12 -13.15 -13.46
CA GLY A 251 1.71 -12.97 -13.86
C GLY A 251 0.73 -13.35 -12.74
N ASP A 252 -0.41 -13.94 -13.12
CA ASP A 252 -1.53 -14.12 -12.18
C ASP A 252 -1.41 -15.35 -11.28
N ASN A 253 -0.84 -16.44 -11.80
CA ASN A 253 -0.84 -17.74 -11.10
C ASN A 253 0.41 -18.62 -11.31
N LYS A 254 1.41 -18.15 -12.06
CA LYS A 254 2.64 -18.91 -12.27
C LYS A 254 3.63 -18.59 -11.15
N LEU A 255 4.05 -19.62 -10.42
CA LEU A 255 4.99 -19.56 -9.33
C LEU A 255 6.32 -20.17 -9.78
N SER A 256 7.38 -19.36 -9.77
CA SER A 256 8.75 -19.80 -10.01
C SER A 256 9.46 -20.02 -8.67
N ILE A 257 10.08 -21.19 -8.50
CA ILE A 257 10.87 -21.54 -7.32
C ILE A 257 12.31 -21.74 -7.75
N PHE A 258 13.22 -20.98 -7.16
CA PHE A 258 14.66 -21.05 -7.43
C PHE A 258 15.34 -21.76 -6.27
N TRP A 259 15.57 -23.07 -6.43
CA TRP A 259 15.98 -23.96 -5.34
C TRP A 259 17.45 -24.38 -5.40
N GLU A 260 18.31 -23.45 -5.82
CA GLU A 260 19.77 -23.62 -5.88
C GLU A 260 20.16 -24.95 -6.57
N LYS A 261 20.89 -25.82 -5.87
CA LYS A 261 21.37 -27.12 -6.37
C LYS A 261 20.24 -28.13 -6.69
N TYR A 262 19.01 -27.87 -6.24
CA TYR A 262 17.85 -28.73 -6.51
C TYR A 262 17.08 -28.29 -7.77
N GLY A 263 17.54 -27.23 -8.44
CA GLY A 263 17.00 -26.75 -9.71
C GLY A 263 15.94 -25.67 -9.57
N ASN A 264 15.36 -25.30 -10.72
CA ASN A 264 14.30 -24.30 -10.81
C ASN A 264 12.99 -24.98 -11.19
N TYR A 265 11.88 -24.55 -10.58
CA TYR A 265 10.56 -25.13 -10.80
C TYR A 265 9.58 -24.06 -11.23
N GLU A 266 8.66 -24.44 -12.10
CA GLU A 266 7.53 -23.60 -12.52
C GLU A 266 6.25 -24.34 -12.16
N LEU A 267 5.43 -23.73 -11.29
CA LEU A 267 4.18 -24.28 -10.79
C LEU A 267 3.05 -23.32 -11.13
N VAL A 268 1.84 -23.85 -11.31
CA VAL A 268 0.61 -23.07 -11.42
C VAL A 268 -0.17 -23.24 -10.14
N VAL A 269 -0.53 -22.14 -9.49
CA VAL A 269 -1.30 -22.11 -8.24
C VAL A 269 -2.79 -21.99 -8.57
N ASP A 270 -3.58 -22.91 -8.02
CA ASP A 270 -5.03 -22.79 -7.95
C ASP A 270 -5.41 -22.26 -6.56
N PRO A 271 -5.79 -20.98 -6.44
CA PRO A 271 -6.12 -20.37 -5.16
C PRO A 271 -7.47 -20.83 -4.60
N VAL A 272 -8.36 -21.38 -5.44
CA VAL A 272 -9.68 -21.85 -5.02
C VAL A 272 -9.55 -23.18 -4.31
N THR A 273 -8.81 -24.12 -4.90
CA THR A 273 -8.56 -25.43 -4.27
C THR A 273 -7.36 -25.42 -3.33
N LYS A 274 -6.60 -24.32 -3.29
CA LYS A 274 -5.31 -24.19 -2.60
C LYS A 274 -4.37 -25.35 -2.93
N THR A 275 -4.24 -25.62 -4.23
CA THR A 275 -3.30 -26.59 -4.77
C THR A 275 -2.34 -25.92 -5.74
N MET A 276 -1.23 -26.58 -6.06
CA MET A 276 -0.37 -26.17 -7.15
C MET A 276 0.19 -27.37 -7.90
N SER A 277 0.48 -27.20 -9.18
CA SER A 277 1.07 -28.26 -10.00
C SER A 277 1.99 -27.71 -11.08
N GLY A 278 3.02 -28.47 -11.43
CA GLY A 278 3.97 -28.10 -12.48
C GLY A 278 5.16 -29.04 -12.50
N SER A 279 6.34 -28.53 -12.82
CA SER A 279 7.54 -29.37 -12.96
C SER A 279 8.83 -28.58 -12.75
N ALA A 280 9.96 -29.29 -12.76
CA ALA A 280 11.23 -28.64 -13.01
C ALA A 280 11.19 -27.94 -14.38
N LYS A 281 11.82 -26.77 -14.47
CA LYS A 281 11.80 -25.91 -15.66
C LYS A 281 12.45 -26.63 -16.85
N GLY A 282 11.69 -26.81 -17.92
CA GLY A 282 12.12 -27.54 -19.12
C GLY A 282 12.04 -29.07 -19.01
N GLU A 283 11.58 -29.62 -17.89
CA GLU A 283 11.51 -31.07 -17.63
C GLU A 283 10.11 -31.48 -17.16
N PRO A 284 9.09 -31.52 -18.04
CA PRO A 284 7.70 -31.81 -17.67
C PRO A 284 7.52 -33.19 -17.01
N GLN A 285 8.39 -34.16 -17.32
CA GLN A 285 8.42 -35.48 -16.67
C GLN A 285 8.79 -35.41 -15.17
N ASN A 286 9.50 -34.36 -14.75
CA ASN A 286 9.93 -34.12 -13.38
C ASN A 286 8.87 -33.28 -12.64
N TRP A 287 7.66 -33.82 -12.57
CA TRP A 287 6.48 -33.13 -12.08
C TRP A 287 6.49 -32.90 -10.57
N ARG A 288 5.77 -31.87 -10.11
CA ARG A 288 5.51 -31.55 -8.71
C ARG A 288 4.05 -31.18 -8.53
N LYS A 289 3.50 -31.51 -7.36
CA LYS A 289 2.19 -31.05 -6.90
C LYS A 289 2.32 -30.56 -5.47
N ALA A 290 1.55 -29.57 -5.03
CA ALA A 290 1.48 -29.25 -3.62
C ALA A 290 0.04 -28.96 -3.18
N ARG A 291 -0.25 -29.21 -1.92
CA ARG A 291 -1.51 -28.83 -1.26
C ARG A 291 -1.21 -27.95 -0.05
N TRP A 292 -1.98 -26.89 0.14
CA TRP A 292 -1.83 -26.00 1.29
C TRP A 292 -2.09 -26.75 2.60
N THR A 293 -1.27 -26.52 3.61
CA THR A 293 -1.42 -27.13 4.95
C THR A 293 -1.72 -26.12 6.04
N GLY A 294 -1.34 -24.85 5.86
CA GLY A 294 -1.59 -23.83 6.87
C GLY A 294 -0.95 -22.48 6.56
N ASN A 295 -1.33 -21.48 7.34
CA ASN A 295 -0.62 -20.21 7.43
C ASN A 295 0.58 -20.38 8.37
N LEU A 296 1.67 -19.67 8.10
CA LEU A 296 2.75 -19.58 9.08
C LEU A 296 2.31 -18.74 10.27
N PRO A 297 2.65 -19.13 11.52
CA PRO A 297 2.31 -18.35 12.68
C PRO A 297 2.94 -16.97 12.58
N PHE A 298 2.11 -15.95 12.72
CA PHE A 298 2.57 -14.58 12.76
C PHE A 298 3.33 -14.32 14.06
N MET A 299 4.62 -13.95 13.98
CA MET A 299 5.47 -13.74 15.16
C MET A 299 5.59 -12.27 15.61
N GLY A 300 4.62 -11.40 15.25
CA GLY A 300 4.52 -9.98 15.69
C GLY A 300 4.51 -9.01 14.51
N THR A 301 3.72 -7.93 14.45
CA THR A 301 3.43 -6.81 15.37
C THR A 301 1.93 -6.65 15.72
N THR A 302 1.65 -6.30 16.98
CA THR A 302 0.35 -5.77 17.42
C THR A 302 0.14 -4.37 16.87
N VAL A 303 -1.07 -4.04 16.39
CA VAL A 303 -1.47 -2.64 16.20
C VAL A 303 -1.39 -1.97 17.58
N THR A 304 -0.41 -1.09 17.76
CA THR A 304 -0.29 -0.28 18.98
C THR A 304 -1.20 0.92 18.84
N GLU A 305 -2.38 0.84 19.44
CA GLU A 305 -3.22 2.01 19.70
C GLU A 305 -2.54 2.80 20.82
N GLU A 306 -1.88 3.91 20.48
CA GLU A 306 -1.30 4.81 21.47
C GLU A 306 -2.44 5.58 22.16
N CYS A 307 -2.98 5.00 23.24
CA CYS A 307 -3.89 5.74 24.12
C CYS A 307 -3.10 6.83 24.86
N SER A 308 -3.26 8.08 24.42
CA SER A 308 -2.76 9.27 25.12
C SER A 308 -3.43 9.41 26.49
N HIS A 309 -2.94 8.69 27.49
CA HIS A 309 -3.34 8.91 28.88
C HIS A 309 -2.73 10.24 29.36
N HIS A 310 -3.49 11.33 29.22
CA HIS A 310 -3.18 12.58 29.91
C HIS A 310 -3.36 12.38 31.41
N HIS A 311 -2.24 12.30 32.13
CA HIS A 311 -2.24 12.53 33.57
C HIS A 311 -2.41 14.04 33.81
N HIS A 312 -3.59 14.41 34.32
CA HIS A 312 -3.89 15.72 34.89
C HIS A 312 -3.17 15.93 36.24
#